data_AF-A0A840KHC3-F1
#
_entry.id   AF-A0A840KHC3-F1
#
_cell.length_a   1.000
_cell.length_b   1.000
_cell.length_c   1.000
_cell.angle_alpha   90.00
_cell.angle_beta   90.00
_cell.angle_gamma   90.00
#
_symmetry.space_group_name_H-M   'P 1'
#
loop_
_entity.id
_entity.type
_entity.pdbx_description
1 polymer ?
#
loop_
_entity_poly.entity_id
_entity_poly.type
_entity_poly.pdbx_seq_one_letter_code
_entity_poly.pdbx_strand_id
1 'polypeptide(L)'
;MKNILLKSLVVFIVMSLLNVQFCEWSIGATNLPGGSVGMLPILILIFCLIIIVVGLITVIIFKRNYTSLLKIAILFESLYLLLLVLMRANPFSYFLDKTDENFLNVMLYVNSIIIFLIMYIFNKIYSKMVYGNSDKL
;
A
#
# COMPACT_ATOMS: atom_id res chain seq x y z
N MET A 1 7.74 21.64 10.90
CA MET A 1 6.99 20.58 11.62
C MET A 1 5.56 20.35 11.10
N LYS A 2 4.80 21.38 10.67
CA LYS A 2 3.39 21.21 10.25
C LYS A 2 3.13 20.31 9.02
N ASN A 3 4.15 20.02 8.20
CA ASN A 3 3.96 19.25 6.97
C ASN A 3 4.16 17.73 7.09
N ILE A 4 4.70 17.18 8.19
CA ILE A 4 4.96 15.72 8.28
C ILE A 4 3.67 14.92 8.39
N LEU A 5 2.72 15.36 9.23
CA LEU A 5 1.43 14.68 9.38
C LEU A 5 0.61 14.75 8.09
N LEU A 6 0.54 15.93 7.46
CA LEU A 6 -0.15 16.10 6.19
C LEU A 6 0.48 15.24 5.09
N LYS A 7 1.82 15.25 4.98
CA LYS A 7 2.56 14.42 4.04
C LYS A 7 2.31 12.93 4.27
N SER A 8 2.27 12.50 5.53
CA SER A 8 2.01 11.11 5.89
C SER A 8 0.59 10.69 5.55
N LEU A 9 -0.38 11.55 5.87
CA LEU A 9 -1.78 11.36 5.51
C LEU A 9 -1.96 11.22 3.99
N VAL A 10 -1.34 12.10 3.21
CA VAL A 10 -1.39 12.02 1.74
C VAL A 10 -0.79 10.72 1.23
N VAL A 11 0.37 10.30 1.74
CA VAL A 11 0.98 9.01 1.35
C VAL A 11 0.05 7.85 1.67
N PHE A 12 -0.54 7.81 2.87
CA PHE A 12 -1.43 6.73 3.25
C PHE A 12 -2.70 6.71 2.40
N ILE A 13 -3.31 7.87 2.12
CA ILE A 13 -4.49 7.95 1.23
C ILE A 13 -4.15 7.42 -0.16
N VAL A 14 -3.05 7.89 -0.75
CA VAL A 14 -2.62 7.46 -2.10
C VAL A 14 -2.37 5.96 -2.14
N MET A 15 -1.61 5.41 -1.18
CA MET A 15 -1.35 3.97 -1.13
C MET A 15 -2.62 3.16 -0.87
N SER A 16 -3.57 3.68 -0.09
CA SER A 16 -4.86 3.02 0.15
C SER A 16 -5.69 2.93 -1.14
N LEU A 17 -5.82 4.04 -1.87
CA LEU A 17 -6.56 4.07 -3.13
C LEU A 17 -5.93 3.17 -4.18
N LEU A 18 -4.59 3.15 -4.26
CA LEU A 18 -3.89 2.24 -5.16
C LEU A 18 -4.15 0.77 -4.78
N ASN A 19 -4.11 0.41 -3.50
CA ASN A 19 -4.39 -0.97 -3.09
C ASN A 19 -5.81 -1.41 -3.44
N VAL A 20 -6.80 -0.54 -3.24
CA VAL A 20 -8.20 -0.81 -3.61
C VAL A 20 -8.33 -0.97 -5.13
N GLN A 21 -7.75 -0.05 -5.92
CA GLN A 21 -7.85 -0.09 -7.38
C GLN A 21 -7.16 -1.34 -7.97
N PHE A 22 -5.97 -1.66 -7.49
CA PHE A 22 -5.24 -2.84 -7.94
C PHE A 22 -5.96 -4.13 -7.51
N CYS A 23 -6.58 -4.17 -6.34
CA CYS A 23 -7.43 -5.29 -5.94
C CYS A 23 -8.60 -5.48 -6.90
N GLU A 24 -9.30 -4.41 -7.28
CA GLU A 24 -10.39 -4.48 -8.25
C GLU A 24 -9.93 -5.06 -9.59
N TRP A 25 -8.77 -4.61 -10.09
CA TRP A 25 -8.18 -5.15 -11.31
C TRP A 25 -7.78 -6.62 -11.17
N SER A 26 -7.24 -7.03 -10.02
CA SER A 26 -6.90 -8.42 -9.75
C SER A 26 -8.13 -9.31 -9.72
N ILE A 27 -9.24 -8.86 -9.14
CA ILE A 27 -10.51 -9.60 -9.16
C ILE A 27 -11.01 -9.73 -10.61
N GLY A 28 -10.95 -8.65 -11.38
CA GLY A 28 -11.32 -8.67 -12.81
C GLY A 28 -10.44 -9.60 -13.67
N ALA A 29 -9.26 -9.96 -13.20
CA ALA A 29 -8.37 -10.94 -13.83
C ALA A 29 -8.66 -12.39 -13.40
N THR A 30 -9.62 -12.63 -12.51
CA THR A 30 -10.05 -13.97 -12.06
C THR A 30 -11.47 -14.29 -12.53
N ASN A 31 -11.85 -15.57 -12.55
CA ASN A 31 -13.23 -15.98 -12.85
C ASN A 31 -14.08 -16.11 -11.57
N LEU A 32 -13.67 -15.43 -10.49
CA LEU A 32 -14.36 -15.54 -9.20
C LEU A 32 -15.72 -14.85 -9.24
N PRO A 33 -16.75 -15.42 -8.57
CA PRO A 33 -18.06 -14.83 -8.54
C PRO A 33 -18.03 -13.49 -7.81
N GLY A 34 -18.70 -12.48 -8.36
CA GLY A 34 -18.76 -11.12 -7.81
C GLY A 34 -19.47 -10.97 -6.46
N GLY A 35 -19.88 -12.07 -5.81
CA GLY A 35 -20.51 -12.06 -4.49
C GLY A 35 -19.52 -11.73 -3.38
N SER A 36 -19.11 -12.71 -2.58
CA SER A 36 -18.19 -12.51 -1.45
C SER A 36 -16.84 -11.91 -1.87
N VAL A 37 -16.32 -12.29 -3.04
CA VAL A 37 -15.05 -11.78 -3.57
C VAL A 37 -15.18 -10.35 -4.10
N GLY A 38 -16.35 -9.96 -4.63
CA GLY A 38 -16.60 -8.60 -5.10
C GLY A 38 -16.58 -7.55 -3.99
N MET A 39 -16.74 -7.95 -2.73
CA MET A 39 -16.64 -7.06 -1.56
C MET A 39 -15.20 -6.85 -1.08
N LEU A 40 -14.22 -7.60 -1.61
CA LEU A 40 -12.83 -7.55 -1.17
C LEU A 40 -12.19 -6.14 -1.30
N PRO A 41 -12.44 -5.32 -2.34
CA PRO A 41 -11.90 -3.97 -2.42
C PRO A 41 -12.43 -3.06 -1.30
N ILE A 42 -13.71 -3.22 -0.92
CA ILE A 42 -14.31 -2.49 0.21
C ILE A 42 -13.67 -2.94 1.52
N LEU A 43 -13.44 -4.24 1.67
CA LEU A 43 -12.77 -4.80 2.85
C LEU A 43 -11.33 -4.26 2.97
N ILE A 44 -10.58 -4.22 1.87
CA ILE A 44 -9.25 -3.61 1.82
C ILE A 44 -9.30 -2.13 2.19
N LEU A 45 -10.29 -1.37 1.68
CA LEU A 45 -10.46 0.04 2.04
C LEU A 45 -10.66 0.22 3.56
N ILE A 46 -11.52 -0.59 4.18
CA ILE A 46 -11.75 -0.56 5.64
C ILE A 46 -10.43 -0.84 6.38
N PHE A 47 -9.68 -1.84 5.95
CA PHE A 47 -8.39 -2.16 6.54
C PHE A 47 -7.34 -1.06 6.35
N CYS A 48 -7.34 -0.41 5.18
CA CYS A 48 -6.51 0.76 4.93
C CYS A 48 -6.86 1.93 5.86
N LEU A 49 -8.13 2.14 6.23
CA LEU A 49 -8.50 3.14 7.24
C LEU A 49 -7.90 2.81 8.61
N ILE A 50 -7.89 1.54 9.00
CA ILE A 50 -7.23 1.09 10.25
C ILE A 50 -5.72 1.36 10.17
N ILE A 51 -5.09 1.04 9.04
CA ILE A 51 -3.66 1.30 8.81
C ILE A 51 -3.36 2.80 8.86
N ILE A 52 -4.22 3.65 8.30
CA ILE A 52 -4.07 5.11 8.37
C ILE A 52 -4.05 5.56 9.84
N VAL A 53 -4.99 5.09 10.66
CA VAL A 53 -5.06 5.47 12.08
C VAL A 53 -3.81 5.00 12.84
N VAL A 54 -3.48 3.72 12.74
CA VAL A 54 -2.31 3.12 13.43
C VAL A 54 -1.00 3.75 12.94
N GLY A 55 -0.88 3.94 11.63
CA GLY A 55 0.27 4.56 10.99
C GLY A 55 0.47 6.01 11.43
N LEU A 56 -0.61 6.80 11.51
CA LEU A 56 -0.53 8.19 11.97
C LEU A 56 -0.12 8.28 13.44
N ILE A 57 -0.67 7.42 14.31
CA ILE A 57 -0.23 7.31 15.71
C ILE A 57 1.27 6.99 15.77
N THR A 58 1.73 6.04 14.98
CA THR A 58 3.15 5.65 14.90
C THR A 58 4.02 6.82 14.45
N VAL A 59 3.61 7.56 13.41
CA VAL A 59 4.32 8.75 12.94
C VAL A 59 4.35 9.86 13.99
N ILE A 60 3.28 10.05 14.77
CA ILE A 60 3.24 11.05 15.85
C ILE A 60 4.26 10.71 16.95
N ILE A 61 4.30 9.45 17.39
CA ILE A 61 5.22 8.98 18.44
C ILE A 61 6.67 9.08 17.96
N PHE A 62 6.96 8.61 16.75
CA PHE A 62 8.33 8.53 16.21
C PHE A 62 8.62 9.59 15.15
N LYS A 63 8.08 10.80 15.31
CA LYS A 63 8.13 11.90 14.33
C LYS A 63 9.51 12.20 13.72
N ARG A 64 10.59 12.00 14.48
CA ARG A 64 11.97 12.25 14.03
C ARG A 64 12.44 11.23 12.99
N ASN A 65 11.86 10.02 12.99
CA ASN A 65 12.27 8.95 12.10
C ASN A 65 11.58 9.05 10.72
N TYR A 66 10.37 9.63 10.65
CA TYR A 66 9.51 9.64 9.45
C TYR A 66 9.58 10.94 8.64
N THR A 67 10.78 11.46 8.39
CA THR A 67 10.98 12.73 7.65
C THR A 67 10.90 12.56 6.12
N SER A 68 11.24 11.39 5.59
CA SER A 68 11.23 11.07 4.16
C SER A 68 9.93 10.37 3.71
N LEU A 69 9.47 10.61 2.48
CA LEU A 69 8.32 9.89 1.88
C LEU A 69 8.51 8.37 1.94
N LEU A 70 9.73 7.92 1.61
CA LEU A 70 10.04 6.49 1.52
C LEU A 70 9.86 5.77 2.86
N LYS A 71 10.33 6.34 3.98
CA LYS A 71 10.10 5.76 5.32
C LYS A 71 8.63 5.69 5.71
N ILE A 72 7.82 6.66 5.28
CA ILE A 72 6.37 6.64 5.52
C ILE A 72 5.71 5.55 4.66
N ALA A 73 6.12 5.42 3.39
CA ALA A 73 5.63 4.36 2.51
C ALA A 73 6.01 2.96 3.03
N ILE A 74 7.24 2.78 3.53
CA ILE A 74 7.66 1.53 4.20
C ILE A 74 6.76 1.22 5.41
N LEU A 75 6.44 2.23 6.22
CA LEU A 75 5.54 2.02 7.37
C LEU A 75 4.17 1.52 6.91
N PHE A 76 3.55 2.19 5.93
CA PHE A 76 2.27 1.74 5.38
C PHE A 76 2.37 0.31 4.84
N GLU A 77 3.38 0.04 4.02
CA GLU A 77 3.62 -1.28 3.41
C GLU A 77 3.77 -2.37 4.47
N SER A 78 4.56 -2.12 5.52
CA SER A 78 4.75 -3.09 6.60
C SER A 78 3.46 -3.40 7.36
N LEU A 79 2.62 -2.39 7.61
CA LEU A 79 1.33 -2.56 8.25
C LEU A 79 0.34 -3.29 7.32
N TYR A 80 0.36 -2.98 6.04
CA TYR A 80 -0.49 -3.62 5.04
C TYR A 80 -0.16 -5.10 4.85
N LEU A 81 1.12 -5.45 4.72
CA LEU A 81 1.56 -6.84 4.62
C LEU A 81 1.20 -7.64 5.89
N LEU A 82 1.36 -7.04 7.08
CA LEU A 82 0.93 -7.66 8.33
C LEU A 82 -0.58 -7.93 8.31
N LEU A 83 -1.36 -7.00 7.77
CA LEU A 83 -2.80 -7.15 7.68
C LEU A 83 -3.22 -8.25 6.68
N LEU A 84 -2.55 -8.38 5.54
CA LEU A 84 -2.78 -9.50 4.61
C LEU A 84 -2.55 -10.86 5.28
N VAL A 85 -1.50 -10.95 6.12
CA VAL A 85 -1.25 -12.16 6.93
C VAL A 85 -2.39 -12.42 7.92
N LEU A 86 -2.92 -11.38 8.59
CA LEU A 86 -4.06 -11.51 9.49
C LEU A 86 -5.35 -11.93 8.76
N MET A 87 -5.54 -11.49 7.52
CA MET A 87 -6.61 -11.95 6.63
C MET A 87 -6.45 -13.40 6.16
N ARG A 88 -5.35 -14.07 6.54
CA ARG A 88 -4.97 -15.42 6.07
C ARG A 88 -4.76 -15.49 4.55
N ALA A 89 -4.48 -14.37 3.89
CA ALA A 89 -4.09 -14.36 2.48
C ALA A 89 -2.67 -14.92 2.38
N ASN A 90 -2.53 -16.19 2.02
CA ASN A 90 -1.21 -16.82 1.90
C ASN A 90 -0.76 -16.78 0.43
N PRO A 91 0.34 -16.08 0.07
CA PRO A 91 0.81 -16.04 -1.31
C PRO A 91 1.41 -17.38 -1.77
N PHE A 92 1.76 -18.28 -0.84
CA PHE A 92 2.34 -19.58 -1.20
C PHE A 92 1.30 -20.66 -1.49
N SER A 93 0.02 -20.44 -1.14
CA SER A 93 -1.02 -21.46 -1.33
C SER A 93 -1.24 -21.79 -2.81
N TYR A 94 -1.04 -20.83 -3.71
CA TYR A 94 -1.20 -21.04 -5.16
C TYR A 94 -0.21 -22.06 -5.75
N PHE A 95 0.98 -22.19 -5.16
CA PHE A 95 1.97 -23.15 -5.64
C PHE A 95 1.66 -24.59 -5.20
N LEU A 96 0.82 -24.75 -4.18
CA LEU A 96 0.33 -26.04 -3.70
C LEU A 96 -0.98 -26.42 -4.37
N ASP A 97 -1.89 -25.45 -4.53
CA ASP A 97 -3.21 -25.64 -5.11
C ASP A 97 -3.59 -24.45 -6.01
N LYS A 98 -3.68 -24.70 -7.32
CA LYS A 98 -3.84 -23.68 -8.36
C LYS A 98 -5.31 -23.32 -8.54
N THR A 99 -5.87 -22.60 -7.58
CA THR A 99 -7.22 -22.04 -7.65
C THR A 99 -7.19 -20.53 -7.88
N ASP A 100 -8.27 -19.98 -8.43
CA ASP A 100 -8.39 -18.53 -8.64
C ASP A 100 -8.35 -17.74 -7.33
N GLU A 101 -8.86 -18.30 -6.23
CA GLU A 101 -8.76 -17.70 -4.88
C GLU A 101 -7.31 -17.59 -4.41
N ASN A 102 -6.53 -18.66 -4.60
CA ASN A 102 -5.12 -18.67 -4.26
C ASN A 102 -4.30 -17.75 -5.18
N PHE A 103 -4.68 -17.66 -6.46
CA PHE A 103 -4.08 -16.71 -7.40
C PHE A 103 -4.36 -15.27 -6.99
N LEU A 104 -5.57 -14.96 -6.53
CA LEU A 104 -5.93 -13.65 -6.01
C LEU A 104 -5.07 -13.29 -4.79
N ASN A 105 -4.83 -14.24 -3.88
CA ASN A 105 -3.91 -14.02 -2.75
C ASN A 105 -2.51 -13.63 -3.24
N VAL A 106 -1.95 -14.34 -4.23
CA VAL A 106 -0.65 -13.95 -4.83
C VAL A 106 -0.72 -12.52 -5.38
N MET A 107 -1.78 -12.19 -6.11
CA MET A 107 -1.95 -10.88 -6.73
C MET A 107 -2.00 -9.75 -5.70
N LEU A 108 -2.64 -9.93 -4.55
CA LEU A 108 -2.64 -8.91 -3.48
C LEU A 108 -1.22 -8.56 -3.00
N TYR A 109 -0.34 -9.55 -2.87
CA TYR A 109 1.06 -9.32 -2.49
C TYR A 109 1.86 -8.69 -3.62
N VAL A 110 1.66 -9.14 -4.86
CA VAL A 110 2.31 -8.55 -6.04
C VAL A 110 1.90 -7.08 -6.20
N ASN A 111 0.63 -6.76 -6.02
CA ASN A 111 0.11 -5.40 -6.04
C ASN A 111 0.79 -4.53 -4.98
N SER A 112 0.92 -5.03 -3.76
CA SER A 112 1.62 -4.33 -2.67
C SER A 112 3.05 -3.95 -3.07
N ILE A 113 3.80 -4.90 -3.64
CA ILE A 113 5.16 -4.67 -4.15
C ILE A 113 5.17 -3.62 -5.27
N ILE A 114 4.24 -3.70 -6.22
CA ILE A 114 4.13 -2.73 -7.32
C ILE A 114 3.84 -1.33 -6.77
N ILE A 115 2.93 -1.19 -5.81
CA ILE A 115 2.59 0.09 -5.18
C ILE A 115 3.80 0.67 -4.46
N PHE A 116 4.54 -0.16 -3.73
CA PHE A 116 5.79 0.26 -3.11
C PHE A 116 6.82 0.77 -4.14
N LEU A 117 6.98 0.07 -5.28
CA LEU A 117 7.84 0.50 -6.38
C LEU A 117 7.39 1.83 -7.00
N ILE A 118 6.08 2.03 -7.18
CA ILE A 118 5.51 3.30 -7.65
C ILE A 118 5.90 4.43 -6.69
N MET A 119 5.72 4.23 -5.39
CA MET A 119 6.09 5.21 -4.35
C MET A 119 7.60 5.48 -4.33
N TYR A 120 8.42 4.46 -4.54
CA TYR A 120 9.87 4.59 -4.64
C TYR A 120 10.30 5.44 -5.84
N ILE A 121 9.75 5.14 -7.03
CA ILE A 121 10.02 5.90 -8.26
C ILE A 121 9.56 7.35 -8.09
N PHE A 122 8.37 7.57 -7.54
CA PHE A 122 7.85 8.91 -7.29
C PHE A 122 8.76 9.71 -6.35
N ASN A 123 9.23 9.09 -5.26
CA ASN A 123 10.18 9.72 -4.35
C ASN A 123 11.51 10.07 -5.05
N LYS A 124 12.01 9.20 -5.94
CA LYS A 124 13.24 9.45 -6.71
C LYS A 124 13.08 10.62 -7.69
N ILE A 125 11.95 10.67 -8.41
CA ILE A 125 11.64 11.76 -9.35
C ILE A 125 11.48 13.08 -8.60
N TYR A 126 10.71 13.07 -7.50
CA TYR A 126 10.50 14.25 -6.66
C TYR A 126 11.82 14.81 -6.11
N SER A 127 12.66 13.93 -5.55
CA SER A 127 13.99 14.30 -5.06
C SER A 127 14.84 14.94 -6.16
N LYS A 128 14.85 14.36 -7.38
CA LYS A 128 15.61 14.90 -8.50
C LYS A 128 15.13 16.27 -8.96
N MET A 129 13.82 16.51 -9.00
CA MET A 129 13.26 17.81 -9.39
C MET A 129 13.56 18.91 -8.37
N VAL A 130 13.49 18.59 -7.08
CA VAL A 130 13.75 19.57 -6.01
C VAL A 130 15.23 19.93 -5.94
N TYR A 131 16.13 18.94 -5.98
CA TYR A 131 17.58 19.20 -5.95
C TYR A 131 18.11 19.76 -7.27
N GLY A 132 17.63 19.31 -8.42
CA GLY A 132 18.07 19.80 -9.72
C GLY A 132 17.73 21.27 -10.01
N ASN A 133 16.82 21.87 -9.24
CA ASN A 133 16.53 23.30 -9.29
C ASN A 133 17.37 24.14 -8.31
N SER A 134 18.03 23.52 -7.32
CA SER A 134 18.93 24.25 -6.41
C SER A 134 20.30 24.53 -7.01
N ASP A 135 20.72 23.80 -8.04
CA ASP A 135 22.00 24.01 -8.76
C ASP A 135 21.91 25.10 -9.87
N LYS A 136 20.74 25.73 -10.04
CA LYS A 136 20.50 26.78 -11.05
C LYS A 136 20.28 28.18 -10.46
N LEU A 137 20.59 28.37 -9.17
CA LEU A 137 20.51 29.63 -8.42
C LEU A 137 21.90 29.98 -7.88
#